data_AF-F8CHW9-F1
#
_entry.id   AF-F8CHW9-F1
#
_cell.length_a   1.000
_cell.length_b   1.000
_cell.length_c   1.000
_cell.angle_alpha   90.00
_cell.angle_beta   90.00
_cell.angle_gamma   90.00
#
_symmetry.space_group_name_H-M   'P 1'
#
loop_
_entity.id
_entity.type
_entity.pdbx_description
1 polymer ?
#
loop_
_entity_poly.entity_id
_entity_poly.type
_entity_poly.pdbx_seq_one_letter_code
_entity_poly.pdbx_strand_id
1 'polypeptide(L)'
;MLRRLPAPLDVPAEPPPTSEPAPAAAPDELPLAFTPELPEPFTPKGFERVAFRAANECGMGLDVVALDCSEYPCIAWTRATDDTVKTFSMSGCAPWEEAFQGRTMVVASGQFKEGGQGARYLAWMPMPADPALNRIAMRRARERTDGMKEALGLR
;
A
#
# COMPACT_ATOMS: atom_id res chain seq x y z
N MET A 1 58.38 35.52 41.52
CA MET A 1 57.60 34.62 40.64
C MET A 1 56.47 34.04 41.45
N LEU A 2 55.21 34.24 41.02
CA LEU A 2 53.99 33.48 41.37
C LEU A 2 52.79 34.27 40.80
N ARG A 3 52.42 33.99 39.54
CA ARG A 3 51.16 34.46 38.94
C ARG A 3 50.08 33.44 39.32
N ARG A 4 49.07 33.89 40.07
CA ARG A 4 47.83 33.14 40.33
C ARG A 4 47.08 32.92 39.01
N LEU A 5 46.69 31.68 38.72
CA LEU A 5 45.72 31.33 37.67
C LEU A 5 44.30 31.74 38.11
N PRO A 6 43.45 32.28 37.22
CA PRO A 6 42.03 32.50 37.53
C PRO A 6 41.26 31.17 37.53
N ALA A 7 40.23 31.09 38.38
CA ALA A 7 39.33 29.95 38.52
C ALA A 7 38.48 29.73 37.25
N PRO A 8 38.07 28.48 36.95
CA PRO A 8 37.17 28.20 35.82
C PRO A 8 35.78 28.74 36.12
N LEU A 9 35.18 29.38 35.11
CA LEU A 9 33.80 29.85 35.13
C LEU A 9 32.86 28.64 35.18
N ASP A 10 32.00 28.61 36.20
CA ASP A 10 30.79 27.78 36.25
C ASP A 10 29.98 28.04 34.97
N VAL A 11 29.97 27.06 34.06
CA VAL A 11 29.02 27.04 32.94
C VAL A 11 27.73 26.48 33.53
N PRO A 12 26.61 27.22 33.54
CA PRO A 12 25.33 26.63 33.91
C PRO A 12 25.01 25.52 32.92
N ALA A 13 24.90 24.29 33.42
CA ALA A 13 24.49 23.13 32.64
C ALA A 13 23.12 23.42 31.99
N GLU A 14 23.07 23.40 30.67
CA GLU A 14 21.81 23.40 29.94
C GLU A 14 20.96 22.23 30.47
N PRO A 15 19.68 22.47 30.85
CA PRO A 15 18.79 21.36 31.15
C PRO A 15 18.66 20.48 29.91
N PRO A 16 18.59 19.14 30.05
CA PRO A 16 18.39 18.26 28.91
C PRO A 16 17.13 18.71 28.14
N PRO A 17 17.11 18.64 26.80
CA PRO A 17 15.93 18.99 26.04
C PRO A 17 14.77 18.14 26.56
N THR A 18 13.79 18.82 27.16
CA THR A 18 12.51 18.24 27.53
C THR A 18 12.01 17.51 26.30
N SER A 19 11.99 16.17 26.36
CA SER A 19 11.43 15.35 25.30
C SER A 19 9.93 15.59 25.32
N GLU A 20 9.50 16.66 24.64
CA GLU A 20 8.10 16.86 24.31
C GLU A 20 7.65 15.62 23.55
N PRO A 21 6.65 14.87 24.03
CA PRO A 21 6.15 13.73 23.29
C PRO A 21 5.72 14.23 21.93
N ALA A 22 6.27 13.62 20.87
CA ALA A 22 5.90 13.95 19.50
C ALA A 22 4.37 14.01 19.40
N PRO A 23 3.81 15.05 18.76
CA PRO A 23 2.36 15.19 18.65
C PRO A 23 1.78 13.89 18.10
N ALA A 24 0.81 13.33 18.81
CA ALA A 24 0.12 12.12 18.36
C ALA A 24 -0.39 12.38 16.93
N ALA A 25 -0.03 11.47 16.01
CA ALA A 25 -0.44 11.59 14.62
C ALA A 25 -1.97 11.77 14.54
N ALA A 26 -2.43 12.63 13.64
CA ALA A 26 -3.86 12.85 13.49
C ALA A 26 -4.55 11.52 13.15
N PRO A 27 -5.83 11.30 13.53
CA PRO A 27 -6.53 10.02 13.28
C PRO A 27 -6.50 9.58 11.81
N ASP A 28 -6.47 10.53 10.88
CA ASP A 28 -6.41 10.30 9.43
C ASP A 28 -5.00 9.91 8.92
N GLU A 29 -3.98 10.00 9.78
CA GLU A 29 -2.59 9.61 9.52
C GLU A 29 -2.28 8.21 10.06
N LEU A 30 -3.09 7.69 10.98
CA LEU A 30 -2.93 6.33 11.53
C LEU A 30 -3.45 5.27 10.54
N PRO A 31 -2.70 4.17 10.28
CA PRO A 31 -3.16 3.11 9.38
C PRO A 31 -4.59 2.64 9.67
N LEU A 32 -5.42 2.57 8.62
CA LEU A 32 -6.73 1.95 8.66
C LEU A 32 -6.60 0.47 9.06
N ALA A 33 -7.09 0.17 10.26
CA ALA A 33 -7.03 -1.18 10.80
C ALA A 33 -8.00 -2.13 10.11
N PHE A 34 -7.63 -3.41 10.05
CA PHE A 34 -8.58 -4.48 9.75
C PHE A 34 -9.44 -4.73 10.99
N THR A 35 -10.72 -4.38 10.93
CA THR A 35 -11.64 -4.64 12.03
C THR A 35 -12.07 -6.12 12.03
N PRO A 36 -12.35 -6.72 13.19
CA PRO A 36 -12.72 -8.14 13.27
C PRO A 36 -14.08 -8.45 12.64
N GLU A 37 -14.92 -7.44 12.39
CA GLU A 37 -16.23 -7.57 11.75
C GLU A 37 -16.16 -7.56 10.21
N LEU A 38 -14.97 -7.37 9.64
CA LEU A 38 -14.80 -7.38 8.19
C LEU A 38 -15.22 -8.73 7.60
N PRO A 39 -16.01 -8.73 6.52
CA PRO A 39 -16.30 -9.97 5.79
C PRO A 39 -15.00 -10.63 5.33
N GLU A 40 -15.02 -11.96 5.27
CA GLU A 40 -13.83 -12.76 5.00
C GLU A 40 -12.99 -12.26 3.80
N PRO A 41 -13.56 -11.90 2.63
CA PRO A 41 -12.79 -11.41 1.48
C PRO A 41 -12.01 -10.12 1.70
N PHE A 42 -12.39 -9.34 2.72
CA PHE A 42 -11.77 -8.06 3.08
C PHE A 42 -10.70 -8.19 4.17
N THR A 43 -10.49 -9.40 4.68
CA THR A 43 -9.36 -9.72 5.57
C THR A 43 -8.10 -10.00 4.76
N PRO A 44 -6.89 -9.92 5.34
CA PRO A 44 -5.66 -10.20 4.60
C PRO A 44 -5.62 -11.60 3.95
N LYS A 45 -5.99 -12.64 4.71
CA LYS A 45 -6.00 -14.03 4.21
C LYS A 45 -7.10 -14.27 3.18
N GLY A 46 -8.27 -13.68 3.38
CA GLY A 46 -9.37 -13.82 2.42
C GLY A 46 -9.08 -13.11 1.11
N PHE A 47 -8.53 -11.88 1.19
CA PHE A 47 -8.10 -11.14 0.02
C PHE A 47 -7.02 -11.89 -0.77
N GLU A 48 -5.99 -12.40 -0.09
CA GLU A 48 -4.96 -13.24 -0.68
C GLU A 48 -5.56 -14.40 -1.47
N ARG A 49 -6.45 -15.18 -0.83
CA ARG A 49 -7.10 -16.32 -1.46
C ARG A 49 -7.92 -15.90 -2.69
N VAL A 50 -8.70 -14.83 -2.58
CA VAL A 50 -9.52 -14.32 -3.70
C VAL A 50 -8.63 -13.84 -4.85
N ALA A 51 -7.56 -13.09 -4.56
CA ALA A 51 -6.65 -12.57 -5.58
C ALA A 51 -5.95 -13.68 -6.37
N PHE A 52 -5.40 -14.68 -5.68
CA PHE A 52 -4.78 -15.83 -6.35
C PHE A 52 -5.79 -16.68 -7.10
N ARG A 53 -6.98 -16.91 -6.52
CA ARG A 53 -8.06 -17.65 -7.19
C ARG A 53 -8.50 -16.93 -8.47
N ALA A 54 -8.71 -15.62 -8.42
CA ALA A 54 -9.08 -14.80 -9.56
C ALA A 54 -8.02 -14.83 -10.67
N ALA A 55 -6.73 -14.70 -10.32
CA ALA A 55 -5.64 -14.78 -11.28
C ALA A 55 -5.58 -16.15 -11.99
N ASN A 56 -5.80 -17.24 -11.26
CA ASN A 56 -5.75 -18.60 -11.80
C ASN A 56 -7.00 -18.99 -12.61
N GLU A 57 -8.19 -18.67 -12.11
CA GLU A 57 -9.45 -19.17 -12.69
C GLU A 57 -9.96 -18.31 -13.85
N CYS A 58 -9.66 -17.01 -13.85
CA CYS A 58 -10.29 -16.08 -14.80
C CYS A 58 -9.53 -15.90 -16.12
N GLY A 59 -8.34 -16.50 -16.26
CA GLY A 59 -7.62 -16.53 -17.55
C GLY A 59 -7.29 -15.15 -18.14
N MET A 60 -7.25 -14.10 -17.32
CA MET A 60 -7.10 -12.70 -17.76
C MET A 60 -5.68 -12.31 -18.20
N GLY A 61 -4.77 -13.29 -18.21
CA GLY A 61 -3.35 -13.05 -18.45
C GLY A 61 -2.73 -12.15 -17.37
N LEU A 62 -3.09 -12.38 -16.10
CA LEU A 62 -2.58 -11.63 -14.95
C LEU A 62 -2.02 -12.61 -13.91
N ASP A 63 -0.77 -12.41 -13.50
CA ASP A 63 -0.15 -13.09 -12.35
C ASP A 63 -0.16 -12.15 -11.15
N VAL A 64 -0.54 -12.62 -9.96
CA VAL A 64 -0.28 -11.88 -8.71
C VAL A 64 1.20 -11.96 -8.38
N VAL A 65 1.87 -10.81 -8.30
CA VAL A 65 3.32 -10.72 -8.01
C VAL A 65 3.63 -10.19 -6.62
N ALA A 66 2.72 -9.42 -6.03
CA ALA A 66 2.82 -8.98 -4.65
C ALA A 66 1.45 -8.67 -4.06
N LEU A 67 1.32 -8.79 -2.75
CA LEU A 67 0.17 -8.35 -1.98
C LEU A 67 0.65 -7.38 -0.90
N ASP A 68 -0.01 -6.23 -0.79
CA ASP A 68 0.20 -5.29 0.30
C ASP A 68 -1.05 -5.23 1.18
N CYS A 69 -0.96 -5.90 2.33
CA CYS A 69 -1.95 -5.89 3.40
C CYS A 69 -1.41 -5.21 4.66
N SER A 70 -0.46 -4.27 4.54
CA SER A 70 0.03 -3.48 5.69
C SER A 70 -1.08 -2.65 6.35
N GLU A 71 -2.12 -2.33 5.59
CA GLU A 71 -3.28 -1.55 6.00
C GLU A 71 -4.53 -1.96 5.21
N TYR A 72 -5.72 -1.76 5.78
CA TYR A 72 -6.98 -1.95 5.09
C TYR A 72 -7.30 -0.80 4.10
N PRO A 73 -7.78 -1.08 2.88
CA PRO A 73 -7.88 -2.39 2.23
C PRO A 73 -6.53 -2.89 1.69
N CYS A 74 -6.42 -4.22 1.53
CA CYS A 74 -5.30 -4.83 0.84
C CYS A 74 -5.22 -4.41 -0.64
N ILE A 75 -4.02 -4.49 -1.20
CA ILE A 75 -3.73 -4.19 -2.60
C ILE A 75 -3.07 -5.42 -3.24
N ALA A 76 -3.58 -5.85 -4.40
CA ALA A 76 -2.96 -6.89 -5.20
C ALA A 76 -2.23 -6.28 -6.39
N TRP A 77 -0.91 -6.46 -6.42
CA TRP A 77 -0.10 -6.17 -7.60
C TRP A 77 -0.12 -7.35 -8.54
N THR A 78 -0.54 -7.08 -9.76
CA THR A 78 -0.60 -8.06 -10.84
C THR A 78 0.33 -7.67 -11.97
N ARG A 79 0.92 -8.66 -12.63
CA ARG A 79 1.72 -8.51 -13.84
C ARG A 79 0.96 -9.14 -15.00
N ALA A 80 0.85 -8.41 -16.10
CA ALA A 80 0.37 -8.95 -17.36
C ALA A 80 1.31 -10.04 -17.87
N THR A 81 0.77 -11.23 -18.15
CA THR A 81 1.47 -12.33 -18.81
C THR A 81 1.36 -12.26 -20.33
N ASP A 82 0.39 -11.50 -20.84
CA ASP A 82 0.15 -11.27 -22.26
C ASP A 82 0.16 -9.76 -22.58
N ASP A 83 1.06 -9.35 -23.48
CA ASP A 83 1.23 -7.98 -23.93
C ASP A 83 0.18 -7.55 -24.97
N THR A 84 -0.54 -8.50 -25.57
CA THR A 84 -1.60 -8.27 -26.56
C THR A 84 -2.92 -7.82 -25.93
N VAL A 85 -3.15 -8.12 -24.65
CA VAL A 85 -4.38 -7.76 -23.92
C VAL A 85 -4.42 -6.25 -23.64
N LYS A 86 -5.08 -5.48 -24.50
CA LYS A 86 -5.10 -4.00 -24.39
C LYS A 86 -5.77 -3.47 -23.12
N THR A 87 -6.74 -4.21 -22.59
CA THR A 87 -7.53 -3.84 -21.41
C THR A 87 -7.61 -5.01 -20.45
N PHE A 88 -7.20 -4.80 -19.20
CA PHE A 88 -7.41 -5.75 -18.12
C PHE A 88 -8.63 -5.33 -17.32
N SER A 89 -9.56 -6.24 -17.12
CA SER A 89 -10.73 -6.03 -16.28
C SER A 89 -10.94 -7.25 -15.41
N MET A 90 -11.14 -7.04 -14.11
CA MET A 90 -11.60 -8.08 -13.21
C MET A 90 -13.13 -8.28 -13.32
N SER A 91 -13.82 -7.52 -14.17
CA SER A 91 -15.24 -7.77 -14.50
C SER A 91 -15.39 -9.07 -15.29
N GLY A 92 -16.40 -9.85 -14.98
CA GLY A 92 -16.62 -11.20 -15.50
C GLY A 92 -15.78 -12.29 -14.81
N CYS A 93 -14.95 -11.94 -13.83
CA CYS A 93 -14.20 -12.90 -13.02
C CYS A 93 -15.02 -13.30 -11.79
N ALA A 94 -15.75 -14.42 -11.86
CA ALA A 94 -16.68 -14.84 -10.80
C ALA A 94 -16.08 -14.84 -9.38
N PRO A 95 -14.87 -15.41 -9.13
CA PRO A 95 -14.25 -15.36 -7.79
C PRO A 95 -14.06 -13.93 -7.25
N TRP A 96 -13.77 -12.98 -8.13
CA TRP A 96 -13.54 -11.58 -7.77
C TRP A 96 -14.84 -10.80 -7.63
N GLU A 97 -15.79 -11.01 -8.55
CA GLU A 97 -17.10 -10.36 -8.53
C GLU A 97 -17.97 -10.83 -7.37
N GLU A 98 -17.97 -12.13 -7.06
CA GLU A 98 -18.69 -12.68 -5.90
C GLU A 98 -18.15 -12.11 -4.58
N ALA A 99 -16.82 -11.95 -4.48
CA ALA A 99 -16.16 -11.46 -3.29
C ALA A 99 -16.38 -9.95 -3.06
N PHE A 100 -16.24 -9.13 -4.11
CA PHE A 100 -16.21 -7.67 -3.96
C PHE A 100 -17.42 -6.95 -4.54
N GLN A 101 -18.27 -7.65 -5.30
CA GLN A 101 -19.53 -7.14 -5.86
C GLN A 101 -19.34 -5.87 -6.68
N GLY A 102 -18.32 -5.88 -7.54
CA GLY A 102 -17.96 -4.73 -8.39
C GLY A 102 -17.31 -3.55 -7.66
N ARG A 103 -17.08 -3.64 -6.35
CA ARG A 103 -16.44 -2.59 -5.55
C ARG A 103 -14.92 -2.72 -5.60
N THR A 104 -14.32 -2.67 -6.79
CA THR A 104 -12.86 -2.75 -6.94
C THR A 104 -12.35 -1.68 -7.88
N MET A 105 -11.15 -1.19 -7.62
CA MET A 105 -10.52 -0.11 -8.37
C MET A 105 -9.07 -0.46 -8.69
N VAL A 106 -8.59 0.03 -9.84
CA VAL A 106 -7.16 0.12 -10.12
C VAL A 106 -6.63 1.39 -9.45
N VAL A 107 -5.75 1.21 -8.47
CA VAL A 107 -5.16 2.33 -7.69
C VAL A 107 -3.81 2.77 -8.24
N ALA A 108 -3.13 1.90 -8.99
CA ALA A 108 -1.88 2.21 -9.65
C ALA A 108 -1.68 1.32 -10.88
N SER A 109 -0.88 1.81 -11.81
CA SER A 109 -0.33 1.02 -12.91
C SER A 109 1.14 1.38 -13.11
N GLY A 110 1.90 0.50 -13.74
CA GLY A 110 3.30 0.73 -14.07
C GLY A 110 3.73 -0.08 -15.28
N GLN A 111 4.81 0.34 -15.92
CA GLN A 111 5.40 -0.41 -17.02
C GLN A 111 6.90 -0.60 -16.78
N PHE A 112 7.39 -1.81 -17.03
CA PHE A 112 8.81 -2.09 -17.11
C PHE A 112 9.21 -2.27 -18.57
N LYS A 113 10.01 -1.38 -19.12
CA LYS A 113 10.53 -1.46 -20.50
C LYS A 113 12.05 -1.56 -20.44
N GLU A 114 12.57 -2.78 -20.44
CA GLU A 114 13.98 -3.03 -20.71
C GLU A 114 14.08 -3.97 -21.92
N GLY A 115 14.65 -3.48 -23.02
CA GLY A 115 15.02 -4.29 -24.21
C GLY A 115 13.89 -4.87 -25.09
N GLY A 116 12.59 -4.65 -24.81
CA GLY A 116 11.51 -5.27 -25.60
C GLY A 116 10.08 -4.79 -25.30
N GLN A 117 9.07 -5.62 -25.61
CA GLN A 117 7.67 -5.36 -25.26
C GLN A 117 7.53 -5.32 -23.73
N GLY A 118 7.16 -4.15 -23.19
CA GLY A 118 7.23 -3.88 -21.75
C GLY A 118 6.21 -4.67 -20.93
N ALA A 119 6.62 -5.17 -19.76
CA ALA A 119 5.72 -5.78 -18.80
C ALA A 119 4.83 -4.71 -18.17
N ARG A 120 3.51 -4.95 -18.15
CA ARG A 120 2.51 -4.05 -17.57
C ARG A 120 2.09 -4.56 -16.21
N TYR A 121 1.95 -3.65 -15.24
CA TYR A 121 1.57 -3.95 -13.88
C TYR A 121 0.33 -3.16 -13.49
N LEU A 122 -0.54 -3.77 -12.71
CA LEU A 122 -1.76 -3.16 -12.18
C LEU A 122 -1.92 -3.49 -10.71
N ALA A 123 -2.21 -2.46 -9.91
CA ALA A 123 -2.51 -2.57 -8.50
C ALA A 123 -4.04 -2.49 -8.29
N TRP A 124 -4.63 -3.58 -7.83
CA TRP A 124 -6.07 -3.72 -7.60
C TRP A 124 -6.39 -3.60 -6.11
N MET A 125 -7.43 -2.84 -5.78
CA MET A 125 -7.88 -2.64 -4.41
C MET A 125 -9.40 -2.78 -4.33
N PRO A 126 -9.95 -3.53 -3.36
CA PRO A 126 -11.37 -3.49 -3.06
C PRO A 126 -11.70 -2.20 -2.32
N MET A 127 -12.77 -1.53 -2.72
CA MET A 127 -13.23 -0.31 -2.08
C MET A 127 -13.91 -0.65 -0.76
N PRO A 128 -13.64 0.12 0.32
CA PRO A 128 -14.38 0.00 1.55
C PRO A 128 -15.89 0.09 1.34
N ALA A 129 -16.65 -0.62 2.18
CA ALA A 129 -18.11 -0.51 2.19
C ALA A 129 -18.57 0.87 2.67
N ASP A 130 -17.82 1.47 3.61
CA ASP A 130 -18.08 2.82 4.12
C ASP A 130 -17.51 3.87 3.15
N PRO A 131 -18.37 4.69 2.50
CA PRO A 131 -17.92 5.74 1.59
C PRO A 131 -17.04 6.80 2.25
N ALA A 132 -17.15 7.00 3.56
CA ALA A 132 -16.31 7.96 4.29
C ALA A 132 -14.83 7.55 4.25
N LEU A 133 -14.54 6.24 4.24
CA LEU A 133 -13.18 5.71 4.19
C LEU A 133 -12.60 5.72 2.78
N ASN A 134 -13.42 5.80 1.72
CA ASN A 134 -12.96 5.69 0.33
C ASN A 134 -11.88 6.71 -0.02
N ARG A 135 -12.02 7.95 0.43
CA ARG A 135 -11.06 9.02 0.11
C ARG A 135 -9.70 8.77 0.78
N ILE A 136 -9.72 8.33 2.03
CA ILE A 136 -8.52 8.02 2.81
C ILE A 136 -7.85 6.77 2.24
N ALA A 137 -8.61 5.70 2.02
CA ALA A 137 -8.12 4.46 1.44
C ALA A 137 -7.46 4.69 0.07
N MET A 138 -8.08 5.48 -0.82
CA MET A 138 -7.51 5.80 -2.13
C MET A 138 -6.22 6.62 -2.05
N ARG A 139 -6.15 7.62 -1.15
CA ARG A 139 -4.95 8.42 -0.94
C ARG A 139 -3.79 7.53 -0.49
N ARG A 140 -4.01 6.70 0.53
CA ARG A 140 -2.98 5.83 1.11
C ARG A 140 -2.60 4.68 0.21
N ALA A 141 -3.55 4.15 -0.55
CA ALA A 141 -3.24 3.14 -1.55
C ALA A 141 -2.27 3.68 -2.61
N ARG A 142 -2.39 4.95 -3.02
CA ARG A 142 -1.43 5.59 -3.93
C ARG A 142 -0.06 5.71 -3.29
N GLU A 143 0.02 6.21 -2.06
CA GLU A 143 1.28 6.32 -1.31
C GLU A 143 1.99 4.96 -1.16
N ARG A 144 1.24 3.91 -0.80
CA ARG A 144 1.79 2.54 -0.66
C ARG A 144 2.20 1.93 -2.01
N THR A 145 1.44 2.20 -3.06
CA THR A 145 1.75 1.68 -4.40
C THR A 145 2.96 2.36 -5.02
N ASP A 146 3.23 3.62 -4.73
CA ASP A 146 4.43 4.29 -5.21
C ASP A 146 5.72 3.66 -4.64
N GLY A 147 5.74 3.31 -3.35
CA GLY A 147 6.86 2.55 -2.77
C GLY A 147 7.03 1.16 -3.39
N MET A 148 5.93 0.49 -3.76
CA MET A 148 6.00 -0.80 -4.46
C MET A 148 6.49 -0.67 -5.90
N LYS A 149 6.13 0.41 -6.62
CA LYS A 149 6.67 0.67 -7.97
C LYS A 149 8.18 0.80 -7.93
N GLU A 150 8.72 1.55 -6.96
CA GLU A 150 10.16 1.71 -6.77
C GLU A 150 10.83 0.35 -6.52
N ALA A 151 10.27 -0.46 -5.62
CA ALA A 151 10.78 -1.81 -5.32
C ALA A 151 10.77 -2.75 -6.54
N LEU A 152 9.78 -2.59 -7.43
CA LEU A 152 9.65 -3.35 -8.67
C LEU A 152 10.39 -2.72 -9.87
N GLY A 153 11.08 -1.58 -9.67
CA GLY A 153 11.78 -0.85 -10.74
C GLY A 153 10.86 -0.27 -11.82
N LEU A 154 9.59 -0.03 -11.50
CA LEU A 154 8.57 0.48 -12.42
C LEU A 154 8.63 2.01 -12.51
N ARG A 155 8.29 2.53 -13.69
CA ARG A 155 8.13 3.98 -13.94
C ARG A 155 6.67 4.33 -14.20
#